data_AF-A0A6P7Y7Z3-F1
#
_entry.id   AF-A0A6P7Y7Z3-F1
#
_cell.length_a   1.000
_cell.length_b   1.000
_cell.length_c   1.000
_cell.angle_alpha   90.00
_cell.angle_beta   90.00
_cell.angle_gamma   90.00
#
_symmetry.space_group_name_H-M   'P 1'
#
loop_
_entity.id
_entity.type
_entity.pdbx_description
1 polymer ?
#
loop_
_entity_poly.entity_id
_entity_poly.type
_entity_poly.pdbx_seq_one_letter_code
_entity_poly.pdbx_strand_id
1 'polypeptide(L)'
;MQCKSKWTDLLTKKMTQGQKVYSGYKGLQAKINMIKRLYEMQLEDSNEVNWEELTDCIGDVPPSYVQAKFYKLKARRVPNWNKKTFPEIIDFLYENTLPEFEERLKKIKKKRTKELCNQQKQTVFRIRDIFQYEYSDSENECFTGDDIPQSSDLATGR
;
A
#
# COMPACT_ATOMS: atom_id res chain seq x y z
N MET A 1 -13.39 -8.11 29.41
CA MET A 1 -13.37 -6.83 28.67
C MET A 1 -12.44 -6.87 27.45
N GLN A 2 -12.76 -7.63 26.40
CA GLN A 2 -11.95 -7.66 25.15
C GLN A 2 -12.80 -7.52 23.87
N CYS A 3 -14.13 -7.60 23.98
CA CYS A 3 -15.03 -7.62 22.84
C CYS A 3 -14.98 -6.32 22.03
N LYS A 4 -14.94 -5.15 22.69
CA LYS A 4 -14.88 -3.85 22.00
C LYS A 4 -13.63 -3.71 21.13
N SER A 5 -12.44 -4.00 21.68
CA SER A 5 -11.18 -3.93 20.90
C SER A 5 -11.17 -4.95 19.76
N LYS A 6 -11.56 -6.19 20.03
CA LYS A 6 -11.62 -7.24 19.01
C LYS A 6 -12.62 -6.90 17.90
N TRP A 7 -13.76 -6.34 18.26
CA TRP A 7 -14.76 -5.87 17.32
C TRP A 7 -14.24 -4.73 16.45
N THR A 8 -13.57 -3.73 17.04
CA THR A 8 -12.98 -2.63 16.27
C THR A 8 -11.89 -3.12 15.31
N ASP A 9 -11.08 -4.10 15.73
CA ASP A 9 -10.05 -4.68 14.87
C ASP A 9 -10.67 -5.48 13.70
N LEU A 10 -11.70 -6.29 13.98
CA LEU A 10 -12.44 -7.04 12.96
C LEU A 10 -13.12 -6.11 11.97
N LEU A 11 -13.86 -5.11 12.46
CA LEU A 11 -14.57 -4.13 11.64
C LEU A 11 -13.59 -3.35 10.77
N THR A 12 -12.50 -2.85 11.35
CA THR A 12 -11.46 -2.14 10.57
C THR A 12 -10.91 -3.05 9.47
N LYS A 13 -10.58 -4.31 9.79
CA LYS A 13 -10.07 -5.26 8.79
C LYS A 13 -11.07 -5.50 7.66
N LYS A 14 -12.38 -5.54 7.95
CA LYS A 14 -13.43 -5.71 6.95
C LYS A 14 -13.57 -4.48 6.06
N MET A 15 -13.63 -3.27 6.64
CA MET A 15 -13.75 -2.02 5.88
C MET A 15 -12.52 -1.76 5.00
N THR A 16 -11.31 -2.02 5.52
CA THR A 16 -10.07 -1.82 4.74
C THR A 16 -9.71 -2.99 3.83
N GLN A 17 -10.56 -4.02 3.72
CA GLN A 17 -10.26 -5.25 2.97
C GLN A 17 -8.93 -5.90 3.38
N GLY A 18 -8.54 -5.75 4.65
CA GLY A 18 -7.26 -6.24 5.19
C GLY A 18 -6.04 -5.39 4.84
N GLN A 19 -6.20 -4.27 4.13
CA GLN A 19 -5.09 -3.38 3.80
C GLN A 19 -4.54 -2.66 5.03
N LYS A 20 -3.21 -2.49 5.05
CA LYS A 20 -2.50 -1.74 6.10
C LYS A 20 -2.55 -0.22 5.82
N VAL A 21 -3.73 0.39 5.97
CA VAL A 21 -3.99 1.81 5.68
C VAL A 21 -3.15 2.77 6.55
N TYR A 22 -2.86 2.39 7.80
CA TYR A 22 -2.10 3.21 8.74
C TYR A 22 -0.66 2.70 8.95
N SER A 23 0.10 2.52 7.86
CA SER A 23 1.48 2.04 7.92
C SER A 23 2.40 2.74 6.91
N GLY A 24 3.70 2.76 7.19
CA GLY A 24 4.73 3.34 6.32
C GLY A 24 4.42 4.77 5.89
N TYR A 25 4.52 5.04 4.58
CA TYR A 25 4.21 6.33 3.97
C TYR A 25 2.74 6.74 4.20
N LYS A 26 1.78 5.83 3.98
CA LYS A 26 0.35 6.11 4.14
C LYS A 26 0.02 6.50 5.60
N GLY A 27 0.58 5.77 6.56
CA GLY A 27 0.39 6.08 7.99
C GLY A 27 1.06 7.38 8.44
N LEU A 28 2.12 7.83 7.76
CA LEU A 28 2.72 9.14 8.04
C LEU A 28 1.85 10.27 7.46
N GLN A 29 1.37 10.10 6.23
CA GLN A 29 0.46 11.04 5.58
C GLN A 29 -0.86 11.17 6.36
N ALA A 30 -1.44 10.06 6.80
CA ALA A 30 -2.64 10.03 7.63
C ALA A 30 -2.48 10.86 8.93
N LYS A 31 -1.32 10.77 9.60
CA LYS A 31 -1.04 11.58 10.80
C LYS A 31 -0.97 13.06 10.51
N ILE A 32 -0.31 13.44 9.41
CA ILE A 32 -0.19 14.84 8.98
C ILE A 32 -1.59 15.41 8.71
N ASN A 33 -2.38 14.71 7.91
CA ASN A 33 -3.73 15.13 7.55
C ASN A 33 -4.62 15.24 8.80
N MET A 34 -4.56 14.26 9.71
CA MET A 34 -5.32 14.28 10.95
C MET A 34 -4.94 15.47 11.85
N ILE A 35 -3.66 15.80 11.99
CA ILE A 35 -3.22 16.98 12.76
C ILE A 35 -3.74 18.28 12.11
N LYS A 36 -3.60 18.42 10.79
CA LYS A 36 -4.07 19.62 10.06
C LYS A 36 -5.58 19.81 10.22
N ARG A 37 -6.35 18.75 10.01
CA ARG A 37 -7.81 18.81 10.09
C ARG A 37 -8.30 19.12 11.50
N LEU A 38 -7.67 18.54 12.52
CA LEU A 38 -7.99 18.85 13.93
C LEU A 38 -7.66 20.31 14.30
N TYR A 39 -6.56 20.85 13.78
CA TYR A 39 -6.19 22.26 13.99
C TYR A 39 -7.17 23.22 13.30
N GLU A 40 -7.60 22.91 12.08
CA GLU A 40 -8.60 23.69 11.34
C GLU A 40 -9.97 23.74 12.02
N MET A 41 -10.36 22.69 12.75
CA MET A 41 -11.65 22.62 13.44
C MET A 41 -11.73 23.51 14.69
N GLN A 42 -10.61 24.03 15.21
CA GLN A 42 -10.55 24.95 16.37
C GLN A 42 -11.45 24.56 17.55
N LEU A 43 -11.38 23.29 17.96
CA LEU A 43 -12.28 22.72 18.97
C LEU A 43 -11.78 22.98 20.39
N GLU A 44 -12.70 23.23 21.33
CA GLU A 44 -12.37 23.44 22.75
C GLU A 44 -12.20 22.10 23.50
N ASP A 45 -12.96 21.07 23.11
CA ASP A 45 -12.90 19.74 23.71
C ASP A 45 -12.82 18.61 22.65
N SER A 46 -12.17 17.52 23.06
CA SER A 46 -12.13 16.23 22.38
C SER A 46 -13.51 15.61 22.11
N ASN A 47 -14.53 15.98 22.90
CA ASN A 47 -15.91 15.49 22.74
C ASN A 47 -16.64 16.13 21.55
N GLU A 48 -16.19 17.32 21.12
CA GLU A 48 -16.77 18.07 19.99
C GLU A 48 -16.20 17.63 18.64
N VAL A 49 -15.15 16.81 18.66
CA VAL A 49 -14.49 16.32 17.45
C VAL A 49 -15.44 15.43 16.67
N ASN A 50 -15.76 15.84 15.45
CA ASN A 50 -16.42 14.97 14.49
C ASN A 50 -15.44 13.90 13.96
N TRP A 51 -15.38 12.76 14.66
CA TRP A 51 -14.49 11.66 14.30
C TRP A 51 -14.85 10.96 12.99
N GLU A 52 -16.09 11.12 12.49
CA GLU A 52 -16.51 10.56 11.21
C GLU A 52 -15.82 11.28 10.05
N GLU A 53 -15.76 12.61 10.07
CA GLU A 53 -15.03 13.39 9.06
C GLU A 53 -13.52 13.08 9.03
N LEU A 54 -12.95 12.67 10.18
CA LEU A 54 -11.54 12.31 10.25
C LEU A 54 -11.24 10.90 9.72
N THR A 55 -12.25 10.08 9.44
CA THR A 55 -12.05 8.75 8.85
C THR A 55 -11.46 8.84 7.44
N ASP A 56 -11.88 9.84 6.67
CA ASP A 56 -11.41 10.12 5.31
C ASP A 56 -9.90 10.41 5.26
N CYS A 57 -9.32 10.92 6.36
CA CYS A 57 -7.89 11.16 6.44
C CYS A 57 -7.05 9.87 6.44
N ILE A 58 -7.62 8.74 6.85
CA ILE A 58 -6.96 7.44 6.96
C ILE A 58 -7.41 6.47 5.85
N GLY A 59 -8.67 6.59 5.41
CA GLY A 59 -9.30 5.79 4.36
C GLY A 59 -10.08 4.60 4.92
N ASP A 60 -11.41 4.63 4.75
CA ASP A 60 -12.39 3.59 5.09
C ASP A 60 -12.10 2.84 6.40
N VAL A 61 -12.05 3.58 7.51
CA VAL A 61 -11.88 3.06 8.87
C VAL A 61 -13.02 3.51 9.78
N PRO A 62 -13.37 2.73 10.81
CA PRO A 62 -14.38 3.19 11.78
C PRO A 62 -13.85 4.38 12.62
N PRO A 63 -14.71 5.31 13.07
CA PRO A 63 -14.30 6.49 13.85
C PRO A 63 -13.51 6.14 15.13
N SER A 64 -13.90 5.05 15.80
CA SER A 64 -13.20 4.54 16.99
C SER A 64 -11.73 4.17 16.70
N TYR A 65 -11.41 3.77 15.47
CA TYR A 65 -10.04 3.49 15.06
C TYR A 65 -9.23 4.79 14.99
N VAL A 66 -9.80 5.84 14.40
CA VAL A 66 -9.19 7.19 14.31
C VAL A 66 -8.90 7.74 15.70
N GLN A 67 -9.90 7.69 16.59
CA GLN A 67 -9.75 8.07 18.01
C GLN A 67 -8.58 7.35 18.68
N ALA A 68 -8.50 6.02 18.51
CA ALA A 68 -7.40 5.25 19.08
C ALA A 68 -6.03 5.62 18.50
N LYS A 69 -5.97 6.01 17.22
CA LYS A 69 -4.72 6.49 16.60
C LYS A 69 -4.33 7.88 17.09
N PHE A 70 -5.29 8.79 17.22
CA PHE A 70 -5.06 10.11 17.79
C PHE A 70 -4.60 10.00 19.25
N TYR A 71 -5.26 9.16 20.06
CA TYR A 71 -4.85 8.91 21.44
C TYR A 71 -3.38 8.43 21.52
N LYS A 72 -3.00 7.48 20.66
CA LYS A 72 -1.62 7.00 20.59
C LYS A 72 -0.65 8.06 20.10
N LEU A 73 -1.09 8.96 19.21
CA LEU A 73 -0.27 10.06 18.71
C LEU A 73 -0.02 11.09 19.82
N LYS A 74 -1.08 11.58 20.48
CA LYS A 74 -0.95 12.54 21.59
C LYS A 74 -0.07 12.00 22.70
N ALA A 75 -0.28 10.74 23.11
CA ALA A 75 0.43 10.14 24.23
C ALA A 75 1.93 9.94 23.95
N ARG A 76 2.33 9.81 22.69
CA ARG A 76 3.73 9.60 22.29
C ARG A 76 4.47 10.90 21.98
N ARG A 77 3.76 11.94 21.54
CA ARG A 77 4.36 13.15 20.99
C ARG A 77 4.23 14.36 21.89
N VAL A 78 3.16 14.45 22.67
CA VAL A 78 2.89 15.62 23.51
C VAL A 78 3.38 15.34 24.93
N PRO A 79 4.41 16.07 25.41
CA PRO A 79 4.87 15.97 26.79
C PRO A 79 3.76 16.40 27.76
N ASN A 80 3.60 15.66 28.86
CA ASN A 80 2.63 15.96 29.92
C ASN A 80 1.20 16.24 29.39
N TRP A 81 0.78 15.50 28.35
CA TRP A 81 -0.50 15.72 27.66
C TRP A 81 -1.73 15.66 28.57
N ASN A 82 -1.64 15.00 29.73
CA ASN A 82 -2.71 14.92 30.72
C ASN A 82 -2.92 16.21 31.52
N LYS A 83 -1.98 17.16 31.46
CA LYS A 83 -2.05 18.46 32.14
C LYS A 83 -2.39 19.62 31.19
N LYS A 84 -2.48 19.34 29.90
CA LYS A 84 -2.74 20.34 28.85
C LYS A 84 -4.20 20.29 28.43
N THR A 85 -4.72 21.43 27.99
CA THR A 85 -6.06 21.50 27.37
C THR A 85 -6.05 20.87 25.98
N PHE A 86 -7.22 20.55 25.44
CA PHE A 86 -7.30 19.99 24.09
C PHE A 86 -6.70 20.93 23.02
N PRO A 87 -7.00 22.25 23.00
CA PRO A 87 -6.36 23.20 22.09
C PRO A 87 -4.83 23.20 22.22
N GLU A 88 -4.30 23.29 23.45
CA GLU A 88 -2.85 23.28 23.68
C GLU A 88 -2.15 22.01 23.18
N ILE A 89 -2.85 20.87 23.22
CA ILE A 89 -2.36 19.60 22.67
C ILE A 89 -2.31 19.69 21.14
N ILE A 90 -3.37 20.21 20.51
CA ILE A 90 -3.47 20.34 19.06
C ILE A 90 -2.46 21.37 18.53
N ASP A 91 -2.33 22.53 19.18
CA ASP A 91 -1.33 23.55 18.87
C ASP A 91 0.08 22.98 18.95
N PHE A 92 0.40 22.27 20.03
CA PHE A 92 1.71 21.62 20.17
C PHE A 92 1.97 20.60 19.05
N LEU A 93 0.98 19.78 18.68
CA LEU A 93 1.09 18.82 17.59
C LEU A 93 1.30 19.53 16.25
N TYR A 94 0.62 20.65 16.02
CA TYR A 94 0.73 21.44 14.80
C TYR A 94 2.09 22.13 14.69
N GLU A 95 2.55 22.79 15.74
CA GLU A 95 3.81 23.56 15.72
C GLU A 95 5.06 22.69 15.73
N ASN A 96 5.05 21.58 16.50
CA ASN A 96 6.26 20.78 16.73
C ASN A 96 6.24 19.45 15.96
N THR A 97 5.11 18.73 16.00
CA THR A 97 5.06 17.35 15.46
C THR A 97 4.82 17.32 13.96
N LEU A 98 3.99 18.24 13.44
CA LEU A 98 3.70 18.36 12.02
C LEU A 98 4.94 18.59 11.15
N PRO A 99 5.84 19.57 11.45
CA PRO A 99 7.02 19.79 10.62
C PRO A 99 7.97 18.58 10.62
N GLU A 100 8.15 17.89 11.75
CA GLU A 100 8.92 16.63 11.82
C GLU A 100 8.34 15.59 10.84
N PHE A 101 7.02 15.44 10.80
CA PHE A 101 6.36 14.47 9.92
C PHE A 101 6.46 14.86 8.46
N GLU A 102 6.28 16.14 8.12
CA GLU A 102 6.42 16.62 6.75
C GLU A 102 7.85 16.46 6.23
N GLU A 103 8.86 16.77 7.04
CA GLU A 103 10.25 16.58 6.68
C GLU A 103 10.56 15.09 6.46
N ARG A 104 10.08 14.22 7.35
CA ARG A 104 10.23 12.77 7.19
C ARG A 104 9.51 12.25 5.95
N LEU A 105 8.34 12.80 5.61
CA LEU A 105 7.60 12.45 4.40
C LEU A 105 8.38 12.85 3.14
N LYS A 106 8.96 14.06 3.13
CA LYS A 106 9.84 14.55 2.05
C LYS A 106 11.06 13.64 1.86
N LYS A 107 11.70 13.23 2.97
CA LYS A 107 12.84 12.27 2.95
C LYS A 107 12.44 10.94 2.31
N ILE A 108 11.27 10.38 2.65
CA ILE A 108 10.77 9.12 2.06
C ILE A 108 10.51 9.28 0.56
N LYS A 109 9.87 10.38 0.12
CA LYS A 109 9.63 10.67 -1.31
C LYS A 109 10.93 10.78 -2.10
N LYS A 110 11.92 11.50 -1.56
CA LYS A 110 13.24 11.66 -2.19
C LYS A 110 13.98 10.33 -2.34
N LYS A 111 13.91 9.45 -1.33
CA LYS A 111 14.52 8.10 -1.40
C LYS A 111 13.89 7.26 -2.51
N ARG A 112 12.55 7.18 -2.57
CA ARG A 112 11.84 6.46 -3.65
C ARG A 112 12.18 6.99 -5.05
N THR A 113 12.27 8.31 -5.20
CA THR A 113 12.60 8.92 -6.49
C THR A 113 14.02 8.55 -6.95
N LYS A 114 14.98 8.54 -6.01
CA LYS A 114 16.36 8.10 -6.30
C LYS A 114 16.43 6.62 -6.66
N GLU A 115 15.69 5.77 -5.96
CA GLU A 115 15.61 4.33 -6.25
C GLU A 115 15.08 4.07 -7.67
N LEU A 116 14.00 4.73 -8.08
CA LEU A 116 13.45 4.64 -9.44
C LEU A 116 14.46 5.11 -10.50
N CYS A 117 15.14 6.23 -10.26
CA CYS A 117 16.16 6.74 -11.18
C CYS A 117 17.36 5.78 -11.29
N ASN A 118 17.76 5.14 -10.20
CA ASN A 118 18.84 4.16 -10.22
C ASN A 118 18.44 2.86 -10.93
N GLN A 119 17.17 2.41 -10.80
CA GLN A 119 16.64 1.27 -11.54
C GLN A 119 16.63 1.54 -13.05
N GLN A 120 16.22 2.74 -13.48
CA GLN A 120 16.25 3.13 -14.90
C GLN A 120 17.67 3.19 -15.49
N LYS A 121 18.68 3.52 -14.67
CA LYS A 121 20.10 3.50 -15.12
C LYS A 121 20.66 2.08 -15.25
N GLN A 122 20.09 1.09 -14.57
CA GLN A 122 20.54 -0.29 -14.63
C GLN A 122 19.89 -1.09 -15.77
N THR A 123 18.77 -0.61 -16.34
CA THR A 123 18.15 -1.21 -17.52
C THR A 123 18.82 -0.71 -18.81
N VAL A 124 20.10 -1.04 -18.99
CA VAL A 124 20.73 -0.94 -20.32
C VAL A 124 20.32 -2.20 -21.08
N PHE A 125 19.14 -2.19 -21.70
CA PHE A 125 18.82 -3.19 -22.71
C PHE A 125 19.79 -2.98 -23.87
N ARG A 126 20.53 -4.01 -24.27
CA ARG A 126 21.32 -3.91 -25.49
C ARG A 126 20.35 -4.04 -26.65
N ILE A 127 20.50 -3.19 -27.67
CA ILE A 127 19.68 -3.26 -28.89
C ILE A 127 19.72 -4.66 -29.53
N ARG A 128 20.82 -5.41 -29.32
CA ARG A 128 20.94 -6.81 -29.77
C ARG A 128 19.90 -7.75 -29.13
N ASP A 129 19.47 -7.47 -27.91
CA ASP A 129 18.48 -8.26 -27.18
C ASP A 129 17.05 -8.05 -27.72
N ILE A 130 16.84 -7.01 -28.54
CA ILE A 130 15.55 -6.71 -29.20
C ILE A 130 15.37 -7.52 -30.49
N PHE A 131 16.48 -7.86 -31.16
CA PHE A 131 16.47 -8.54 -32.46
C PHE A 131 16.66 -10.06 -32.39
N GLN A 132 16.71 -10.64 -31.19
CA GLN A 132 16.86 -12.08 -30.99
C GLN A 132 15.50 -12.80 -31.16
N TYR A 133 14.90 -12.70 -32.36
CA TYR A 133 13.79 -13.56 -32.77
C TYR A 133 14.38 -14.65 -33.65
N GLU A 134 14.73 -15.80 -33.07
CA GLU A 134 15.10 -16.99 -33.83
C GLU A 134 13.83 -17.53 -34.50
N TYR A 135 13.66 -17.18 -35.77
CA TYR A 135 12.74 -17.87 -36.67
C TYR A 135 13.39 -19.22 -36.97
N SER A 136 12.99 -20.28 -36.27
CA SER A 136 13.40 -21.65 -36.64
C SER A 136 12.69 -22.02 -37.94
N ASP A 137 13.37 -21.75 -39.04
CA ASP A 137 13.01 -22.19 -40.38
C ASP A 137 13.17 -23.71 -40.47
N SER A 138 12.08 -24.42 -40.20
CA SER A 138 11.97 -25.85 -40.45
C SER A 138 11.56 -26.06 -41.90
N GLU A 139 12.52 -25.97 -42.82
CA GLU A 139 12.31 -26.38 -44.20
C GLU A 139 12.91 -27.77 -44.47
N ASN A 140 11.98 -28.70 -44.73
CA ASN A 140 12.02 -29.72 -45.79
C ASN A 140 12.96 -30.93 -45.67
N GLU A 141 12.38 -32.08 -45.29
CA GLU A 141 12.72 -33.36 -45.94
C GLU A 141 11.56 -33.85 -46.81
N CYS A 142 11.92 -34.09 -48.07
CA CYS A 142 11.09 -34.52 -49.18
C CYS A 142 10.75 -36.02 -49.06
N PHE A 143 9.49 -36.37 -48.90
CA PHE A 143 9.01 -37.75 -49.07
C PHE A 143 8.63 -37.96 -50.55
N THR A 144 9.50 -38.62 -51.31
CA THR A 144 9.18 -39.18 -52.62
C THR A 144 8.22 -40.36 -52.41
N GLY A 145 7.00 -40.24 -52.92
CA GLY A 145 6.02 -41.31 -52.94
C GLY A 145 5.96 -41.98 -54.32
N ASP A 146 6.46 -43.21 -54.37
CA ASP A 146 6.14 -44.32 -55.30
C ASP A 146 6.44 -45.57 -54.42
N ASP A 147 5.61 -46.59 -54.20
CA ASP A 147 4.72 -47.37 -55.05
C ASP A 147 3.56 -48.00 -54.21
N ILE A 148 2.48 -48.36 -54.91
CA ILE A 148 1.26 -49.04 -54.40
C ILE A 148 1.43 -50.59 -54.45
N PRO A 149 0.40 -51.43 -54.18
CA PRO A 149 0.30 -52.37 -53.04
C PRO A 149 0.42 -53.86 -53.44
N GLN A 150 0.50 -54.78 -52.46
CA GLN A 150 0.01 -56.18 -52.48
C GLN A 150 0.52 -56.86 -51.20
N SER A 151 -0.11 -57.83 -50.56
CA SER A 151 -1.38 -58.55 -50.67
C SER A 151 -1.56 -59.20 -49.30
N SER A 152 -2.77 -59.22 -48.78
CA SER A 152 -3.14 -60.01 -47.60
C SER A 152 -3.09 -61.50 -47.96
N ASP A 153 -2.20 -62.26 -47.31
CA ASP A 153 -2.33 -63.72 -47.29
C ASP A 153 -3.01 -64.19 -46.00
N LEU A 154 -3.99 -65.04 -46.27
CA LEU A 154 -4.91 -65.69 -45.35
C LEU A 154 -4.24 -66.84 -44.59
N ALA A 155 -4.73 -66.99 -43.35
CA ALA A 155 -5.16 -68.25 -42.75
C ALA A 155 -4.22 -69.03 -41.80
N THR A 156 -4.89 -69.47 -40.73
CA THR A 156 -4.70 -70.68 -39.91
C THR A 156 -3.61 -70.54 -38.82
N GLY A 157 -3.88 -70.69 -37.52
CA GLY A 157 -4.98 -71.35 -36.83
C GLY A 157 -4.36 -72.34 -35.85
N ARG A 158 -4.47 -72.08 -34.54
CA ARG A 158 -4.86 -73.02 -33.48
C ARG A 158 -4.92 -72.31 -32.14
#